data_AF-K1RIU1-F1
#
_entry.id   AF-K1RIU1-F1
#
_cell.length_a   1.000
_cell.length_b   1.000
_cell.length_c   1.000
_cell.angle_alpha   90.00
_cell.angle_beta   90.00
_cell.angle_gamma   90.00
#
_symmetry.space_group_name_H-M   'P 1'
#
loop_
_entity.id
_entity.type
_entity.pdbx_description
1 polymer ?
#
loop_
_entity_poly.entity_id
_entity_poly.type
_entity_poly.pdbx_seq_one_letter_code
_entity_poly.pdbx_strand_id
1 'polypeptide(L)'
;MPRLCGRRKRLDWKILTVLALVFVTSYFYYNFSKVSVNDEEILHLRNKRFMEYREKEGKREGLGEKGRAVTLQGEEKALADSLFKKEAFNIIASDKIALDRSIPDVRDSRCREVKYPKELPTASVIIIFHNEAWSPLLRTAHSVVNRSPPRYLHEVILLDDFSDRPELGSKLHDYVAKTWPDGIVKIIRTKERSGLIRARLAGAKAATGDVLIFLDSHCETNTGWLEPMLARIKEDRTAVLCPEIDLIDKNTLQYGGTGSFSVGGFWWSLHFSWRPIPEHEQKRRSSGIAPIRLEPILSRIKEFPNSVVCPIVDAIDAHTLEYSKNGGYQVGGFSWSLHFTWRDVPSRDLVHRKYTDPVGSPTMAGGLFAADRKFFFEIGAYDPGMDVWGGENLEISFRTWMCGGKLEFIPCSRVGHIFRASHPYTFPGNKDTHGINSMRLAEVWMDEYKRLFYTHRKDLLGQDYGDISERVELRKRLNCKSFKWFLDNVYPEKFIPDENVHAWGMVRNPPSNLCLDTLQKDEKTVFDMGIYSCQNGASANEVFSLSINDELRREEACLTVVSEGGRVPLESCTGAANQKWKHDKDKLIITGTTSGGQVLCLDKKNEKNNGHVYTEKCNGKESQKWTFEHYLDNV
;
A
#
# COMPACT_ATOMS: atom_id res chain seq x y z
N MET A 1 -58.26 78.23 15.64
CA MET A 1 -58.81 77.54 14.44
C MET A 1 -57.86 77.79 13.25
N PRO A 2 -57.77 76.86 12.28
CA PRO A 2 -56.57 76.05 11.99
C PRO A 2 -55.80 76.45 10.71
N ARG A 3 -54.65 75.81 10.44
CA ARG A 3 -54.34 75.14 9.14
C ARG A 3 -53.06 74.30 9.20
N LEU A 4 -53.26 72.98 9.26
CA LEU A 4 -52.30 71.96 8.85
C LEU A 4 -52.05 72.06 7.34
N CYS A 5 -50.79 72.03 6.90
CA CYS A 5 -50.45 71.79 5.49
C CYS A 5 -49.37 70.71 5.41
N GLY A 6 -49.79 69.49 5.06
CA GLY A 6 -48.92 68.34 4.87
C GLY A 6 -48.11 68.43 3.58
N ARG A 7 -46.79 68.23 3.68
CA ARG A 7 -45.92 67.95 2.53
C ARG A 7 -45.99 66.47 2.20
N ARG A 8 -46.71 66.11 1.13
CA ARG A 8 -46.59 64.79 0.48
C ARG A 8 -45.18 64.66 -0.11
N LYS A 9 -44.38 63.71 0.40
CA LYS A 9 -43.14 63.27 -0.26
C LYS A 9 -43.52 62.55 -1.56
N ARG A 10 -43.13 63.10 -2.72
CA ARG A 10 -43.22 62.39 -4.01
C ARG A 10 -42.26 61.19 -3.96
N LEU A 11 -42.80 60.00 -4.13
CA LEU A 11 -42.06 58.76 -4.25
C LEU A 11 -41.34 58.77 -5.61
N ASP A 12 -40.02 58.72 -5.61
CA ASP A 12 -39.20 58.81 -6.82
C ASP A 12 -39.34 57.53 -7.64
N TRP A 13 -40.01 57.64 -8.79
CA TRP A 13 -40.32 56.53 -9.69
C TRP A 13 -39.06 55.86 -10.26
N LYS A 14 -37.91 56.56 -10.27
CA LYS A 14 -36.62 55.99 -10.68
C LYS A 14 -36.06 55.02 -9.64
N ILE A 15 -36.32 55.26 -8.36
CA ILE A 15 -35.87 54.37 -7.27
C ILE A 15 -36.71 53.09 -7.27
N LEU A 16 -38.02 53.22 -7.52
CA LEU A 16 -38.91 52.06 -7.63
C LEU A 16 -38.58 51.17 -8.84
N THR A 17 -38.24 51.75 -9.99
CA THR A 17 -37.85 50.95 -11.17
C THR A 17 -36.51 50.26 -10.98
N VAL A 18 -35.52 50.90 -10.34
CA VAL A 18 -34.24 50.26 -10.02
C VAL A 18 -34.42 49.13 -9.00
N LEU A 19 -35.21 49.33 -7.95
CA LEU A 19 -35.51 48.28 -6.98
C LEU A 19 -36.29 47.12 -7.60
N ALA A 20 -37.23 47.40 -8.50
CA ALA A 20 -37.94 46.36 -9.25
C ALA A 20 -37.00 45.59 -10.19
N LEU A 21 -36.07 46.26 -10.87
CA LEU A 21 -35.06 45.62 -11.72
C LEU A 21 -34.09 44.76 -10.92
N VAL A 22 -33.61 45.24 -9.76
CA VAL A 22 -32.77 44.45 -8.85
C VAL A 22 -33.54 43.25 -8.29
N PHE A 23 -34.80 43.43 -7.93
CA PHE A 23 -35.62 42.33 -7.44
C PHE A 23 -35.90 41.30 -8.53
N VAL A 24 -36.15 41.75 -9.76
CA VAL A 24 -36.36 40.87 -10.92
C VAL A 24 -35.06 40.16 -11.29
N THR A 25 -33.92 40.84 -11.34
CA THR A 25 -32.63 40.20 -11.63
C THR A 25 -32.17 39.29 -10.51
N SER A 26 -32.39 39.64 -9.24
CA SER A 26 -32.14 38.74 -8.11
C SER A 26 -33.13 37.59 -8.06
N TYR A 27 -34.40 37.77 -8.43
CA TYR A 27 -35.40 36.71 -8.51
C TYR A 27 -35.11 35.75 -9.68
N PHE A 28 -34.71 36.28 -10.84
CA PHE A 28 -34.25 35.46 -11.96
C PHE A 28 -32.90 34.82 -11.64
N TYR A 29 -31.94 35.49 -11.02
CA TYR A 29 -30.68 34.88 -10.57
C TYR A 29 -30.91 33.78 -9.52
N TYR A 30 -31.79 34.02 -8.56
CA TYR A 30 -32.19 33.05 -7.55
C TYR A 30 -32.92 31.85 -8.17
N ASN A 31 -33.83 32.07 -9.13
CA ASN A 31 -34.53 31.00 -9.85
C ASN A 31 -33.66 30.29 -10.90
N PHE A 32 -32.71 30.97 -11.55
CA PHE A 32 -31.76 30.38 -12.49
C PHE A 32 -30.66 29.59 -11.74
N SER A 33 -30.29 30.03 -10.53
CA SER A 33 -29.48 29.25 -9.59
C SER A 33 -30.24 28.05 -9.00
N LYS A 34 -31.59 28.04 -9.14
CA LYS A 34 -32.50 26.94 -8.82
C LYS A 34 -33.02 26.20 -10.06
N VAL A 35 -32.27 26.18 -11.16
CA VAL A 35 -32.37 25.03 -12.09
C VAL A 35 -31.70 23.85 -11.39
N SER A 36 -32.34 23.35 -10.32
CA SER A 36 -32.03 22.05 -9.75
C SER A 36 -32.56 21.04 -10.75
N VAL A 37 -31.68 20.54 -11.62
CA VAL A 37 -31.89 19.21 -12.17
C VAL A 37 -32.14 18.32 -10.96
N ASN A 38 -33.30 17.68 -10.89
CA ASN A 38 -33.72 16.96 -9.70
C ASN A 38 -32.66 15.88 -9.38
N ASP A 39 -32.13 15.84 -8.15
CA ASP A 39 -31.05 14.90 -7.79
C ASP A 39 -31.43 13.44 -8.10
N GLU A 40 -32.73 13.12 -8.02
CA GLU A 40 -33.30 11.84 -8.44
C GLU A 40 -33.19 11.57 -9.94
N GLU A 41 -33.36 12.59 -10.78
CA GLU A 41 -33.26 12.49 -12.24
C GLU A 41 -31.80 12.27 -12.67
N ILE A 42 -30.86 12.98 -12.06
CA ILE A 42 -29.41 12.74 -12.24
C ILE A 42 -29.07 11.31 -11.83
N LEU A 43 -29.51 10.89 -10.65
CA LEU A 43 -29.26 9.53 -10.16
C LEU A 43 -29.87 8.47 -11.08
N HIS A 44 -31.07 8.71 -11.62
CA HIS A 44 -31.70 7.84 -12.60
C HIS A 44 -30.85 7.72 -13.88
N LEU A 45 -30.37 8.84 -14.44
CA LEU A 45 -29.51 8.85 -15.61
C LEU A 45 -28.19 8.09 -15.36
N ARG A 46 -27.57 8.31 -14.21
CA ARG A 46 -26.34 7.61 -13.80
C ARG A 46 -26.57 6.09 -13.65
N ASN A 47 -27.68 5.69 -13.05
CA ASN A 47 -28.07 4.29 -12.92
C ASN A 47 -28.31 3.62 -14.28
N LYS A 48 -28.98 4.31 -15.21
CA LYS A 48 -29.15 3.83 -16.57
C LYS A 48 -27.81 3.57 -17.25
N ARG A 49 -26.90 4.56 -17.24
CA ARG A 49 -25.53 4.43 -17.78
C ARG A 49 -24.77 3.25 -17.17
N PHE A 50 -24.82 3.11 -15.85
CA PHE A 50 -24.14 2.04 -15.12
C PHE A 50 -24.67 0.64 -15.51
N MET A 51 -25.99 0.46 -15.53
CA MET A 51 -26.60 -0.82 -15.88
C MET A 51 -26.34 -1.19 -17.35
N GLU A 52 -26.47 -0.23 -18.27
CA GLU A 52 -26.16 -0.45 -19.69
C GLU A 52 -24.71 -0.89 -19.91
N TYR A 53 -23.75 -0.30 -19.18
CA TYR A 53 -22.36 -0.74 -19.26
C TYR A 53 -22.19 -2.17 -18.75
N ARG A 54 -22.73 -2.49 -17.57
CA ARG A 54 -22.61 -3.83 -16.96
C ARG A 54 -23.17 -4.94 -17.83
N GLU A 55 -24.28 -4.69 -18.52
CA GLU A 55 -24.89 -5.68 -19.43
C GLU A 55 -24.04 -5.94 -20.68
N LYS A 56 -23.29 -4.94 -21.13
CA LYS A 56 -22.47 -4.99 -22.35
C LYS A 56 -21.04 -5.43 -22.08
N GLU A 57 -20.47 -5.16 -20.90
CA GLU A 57 -19.06 -5.36 -20.57
C GLU A 57 -18.55 -6.75 -20.99
N GLY A 58 -19.19 -7.82 -20.51
CA GLY A 58 -18.77 -9.20 -20.83
C GLY A 58 -18.92 -9.60 -22.31
N LYS A 59 -19.70 -8.85 -23.10
CA LYS A 59 -20.00 -9.10 -24.52
C LYS A 59 -19.13 -8.28 -25.46
N ARG A 60 -18.28 -7.40 -24.96
CA ARG A 60 -17.42 -6.56 -25.79
C ARG A 60 -16.35 -7.41 -26.49
N GLU A 61 -16.07 -7.04 -27.73
CA GLU A 61 -15.04 -7.64 -28.57
C GLU A 61 -14.19 -6.54 -29.21
N GLY A 62 -12.92 -6.84 -29.45
CA GLY A 62 -11.94 -5.86 -29.92
C GLY A 62 -10.56 -6.04 -29.28
N LEU A 63 -9.65 -5.13 -29.63
CA LEU A 63 -8.30 -5.08 -29.08
C LEU A 63 -8.33 -4.73 -27.59
N GLY A 64 -7.61 -5.49 -26.76
CA GLY A 64 -7.50 -5.25 -25.32
C GLY A 64 -8.75 -5.59 -24.51
N GLU A 65 -9.87 -5.94 -25.15
CA GLU A 65 -11.10 -6.37 -24.49
C GLU A 65 -10.87 -7.67 -23.71
N LYS A 66 -11.56 -7.80 -22.56
CA LYS A 66 -11.35 -8.83 -21.53
C LYS A 66 -9.93 -8.82 -20.97
N GLY A 67 -9.29 -7.64 -20.98
CA GLY A 67 -7.92 -7.44 -20.49
C GLY A 67 -6.85 -8.22 -21.28
N ARG A 68 -7.13 -8.65 -22.52
CA ARG A 68 -6.19 -9.43 -23.32
C ARG A 68 -4.98 -8.60 -23.77
N ALA A 69 -3.84 -9.25 -23.90
CA ALA A 69 -2.62 -8.64 -24.42
C ALA A 69 -2.82 -8.11 -25.85
N VAL A 70 -2.29 -6.93 -26.12
CA VAL A 70 -2.22 -6.33 -27.46
C VAL A 70 -0.78 -6.35 -27.94
N THR A 71 -0.55 -7.05 -29.04
CA THR A 71 0.77 -7.14 -29.69
C THR A 71 0.75 -6.37 -31.00
N LEU A 72 1.60 -5.35 -31.10
CA LEU A 72 1.77 -4.56 -32.33
C LEU A 72 2.80 -5.21 -33.26
N GLN A 73 2.67 -4.98 -34.56
CA GLN A 73 3.57 -5.50 -35.59
C GLN A 73 3.99 -4.39 -36.58
N GLY A 74 5.09 -4.61 -37.31
CA GLY A 74 5.55 -3.72 -38.37
C GLY A 74 5.87 -2.30 -37.89
N GLU A 75 5.46 -1.31 -38.67
CA GLU A 75 5.71 0.12 -38.41
C GLU A 75 5.11 0.60 -37.09
N GLU A 76 3.96 0.07 -36.68
CA GLU A 76 3.31 0.43 -35.42
C GLU A 76 4.15 0.03 -34.21
N LYS A 77 4.82 -1.13 -34.29
CA LYS A 77 5.76 -1.56 -33.25
C LYS A 77 6.97 -0.63 -33.20
N ALA A 78 7.53 -0.25 -34.35
CA ALA A 78 8.67 0.67 -34.39
C ALA A 78 8.32 2.05 -33.78
N LEU A 79 7.11 2.56 -34.08
CA LEU A 79 6.60 3.78 -33.47
C LEU A 79 6.38 3.62 -31.95
N ALA A 80 5.80 2.50 -31.53
CA ALA A 80 5.60 2.19 -30.11
C ALA A 80 6.92 2.14 -29.35
N ASP A 81 7.95 1.45 -29.87
CA ASP A 81 9.27 1.33 -29.25
C ASP A 81 9.97 2.71 -29.14
N SER A 82 9.78 3.59 -30.13
CA SER A 82 10.27 4.97 -30.09
C SER A 82 9.61 5.79 -28.98
N LEU A 83 8.27 5.72 -28.87
CA LEU A 83 7.50 6.45 -27.86
C LEU A 83 7.64 5.85 -26.45
N PHE A 84 7.91 4.54 -26.34
CA PHE A 84 8.10 3.85 -25.07
C PHE A 84 9.22 4.49 -24.23
N LYS A 85 10.28 4.99 -24.87
CA LYS A 85 11.38 5.69 -24.17
C LYS A 85 10.92 6.96 -23.45
N LYS A 86 9.90 7.63 -23.98
CA LYS A 86 9.36 8.88 -23.42
C LYS A 86 8.25 8.62 -22.40
N GLU A 87 7.29 7.76 -22.76
CA GLU A 87 6.09 7.53 -21.94
C GLU A 87 6.29 6.43 -20.87
N ALA A 88 7.33 5.60 -21.03
CA ALA A 88 7.69 4.46 -20.19
C ALA A 88 6.67 3.30 -20.16
N PHE A 89 5.73 3.29 -21.13
CA PHE A 89 4.81 2.20 -21.46
C PHE A 89 4.37 2.31 -22.94
N ASN A 90 3.68 1.30 -23.46
CA ASN A 90 3.25 1.22 -24.86
C ASN A 90 2.00 2.08 -25.12
N ILE A 91 2.21 3.36 -25.39
CA ILE A 91 1.12 4.32 -25.66
C ILE A 91 0.33 3.99 -26.93
N ILE A 92 0.96 3.46 -27.98
CA ILE A 92 0.26 3.13 -29.25
C ILE A 92 -0.75 2.00 -29.03
N ALA A 93 -0.37 0.97 -28.26
CA ALA A 93 -1.31 -0.07 -27.86
C ALA A 93 -2.43 0.52 -27.00
N SER A 94 -2.11 1.40 -26.05
CA SER A 94 -3.12 2.08 -25.24
C SER A 94 -4.09 2.90 -26.08
N ASP A 95 -3.64 3.68 -27.05
CA ASP A 95 -4.53 4.53 -27.87
C ASP A 95 -5.48 3.73 -28.77
N LYS A 96 -5.11 2.50 -29.14
CA LYS A 96 -5.96 1.57 -29.90
C LYS A 96 -6.98 0.83 -29.04
N ILE A 97 -6.77 0.78 -27.73
CA ILE A 97 -7.65 0.10 -26.79
C ILE A 97 -8.76 1.05 -26.35
N ALA A 98 -10.01 0.56 -26.39
CA ALA A 98 -11.18 1.33 -25.96
C ALA A 98 -11.01 1.93 -24.56
N LEU A 99 -11.50 3.15 -24.36
CA LEU A 99 -11.46 3.83 -23.05
C LEU A 99 -12.39 3.16 -22.03
N ASP A 100 -13.40 2.46 -22.51
CA ASP A 100 -14.40 1.73 -21.73
C ASP A 100 -14.25 0.20 -21.89
N ARG A 101 -13.04 -0.29 -22.19
CA ARG A 101 -12.76 -1.73 -22.39
C ARG A 101 -13.23 -2.57 -21.20
N SER A 102 -13.64 -3.79 -21.50
CA SER A 102 -13.90 -4.84 -20.53
C SER A 102 -12.60 -5.44 -19.98
N ILE A 103 -12.64 -5.83 -18.71
CA ILE A 103 -11.53 -6.50 -18.01
C ILE A 103 -12.05 -7.78 -17.32
N PRO A 104 -11.19 -8.78 -17.06
CA PRO A 104 -11.62 -9.99 -16.38
C PRO A 104 -11.85 -9.74 -14.88
N ASP A 105 -12.85 -10.40 -14.30
CA ASP A 105 -13.02 -10.44 -12.84
C ASP A 105 -11.99 -11.42 -12.25
N VAL A 106 -10.83 -10.88 -11.85
CA VAL A 106 -9.72 -11.64 -11.26
C VAL A 106 -9.84 -11.79 -9.74
N ARG A 107 -10.93 -11.34 -9.14
CA ARG A 107 -11.17 -11.55 -7.70
C ARG A 107 -11.38 -13.03 -7.42
N ASP A 108 -11.02 -13.44 -6.21
CA ASP A 108 -11.36 -14.76 -5.69
C ASP A 108 -12.88 -14.98 -5.69
N SER A 109 -13.32 -16.21 -5.97
CA SER A 109 -14.74 -16.55 -6.05
C SER A 109 -15.48 -16.22 -4.75
N ARG A 110 -14.83 -16.32 -3.58
CA ARG A 110 -15.42 -15.98 -2.28
C ARG A 110 -15.79 -14.50 -2.17
N CYS A 111 -15.05 -13.60 -2.84
CA CYS A 111 -15.39 -12.18 -2.87
C CYS A 111 -16.71 -11.89 -3.59
N ARG A 112 -17.12 -12.77 -4.52
CA ARG A 112 -18.38 -12.64 -5.27
C ARG A 112 -19.61 -12.97 -4.41
N GLU A 113 -19.42 -13.75 -3.36
CA GLU A 113 -20.49 -14.19 -2.46
C GLU A 113 -20.72 -13.21 -1.29
N VAL A 114 -19.78 -12.29 -1.07
CA VAL A 114 -19.89 -11.28 0.01
C VAL A 114 -21.05 -10.34 -0.27
N LYS A 115 -21.91 -10.17 0.74
CA LYS A 115 -23.00 -9.19 0.70
C LYS A 115 -22.63 -8.01 1.58
N TYR A 116 -22.63 -6.82 0.99
CA TYR A 116 -22.39 -5.57 1.70
C TYR A 116 -23.70 -4.93 2.17
N PRO A 117 -23.67 -4.12 3.25
CA PRO A 117 -24.81 -3.29 3.65
C PRO A 117 -25.29 -2.39 2.50
N LYS A 118 -26.60 -2.13 2.42
CA LYS A 118 -27.18 -1.26 1.38
C LYS A 118 -26.88 0.23 1.58
N GLU A 119 -26.68 0.63 2.84
CA GLU A 119 -26.38 2.01 3.20
C GLU A 119 -24.87 2.12 3.44
N LEU A 120 -24.15 2.69 2.49
CA LEU A 120 -22.70 2.89 2.55
C LEU A 120 -22.40 4.40 2.41
N PRO A 121 -21.26 4.87 2.97
CA PRO A 121 -20.83 6.26 2.79
C PRO A 121 -20.57 6.58 1.31
N THR A 122 -20.65 7.86 0.95
CA THR A 122 -20.36 8.32 -0.42
C THR A 122 -18.86 8.52 -0.63
N ALA A 123 -18.38 8.36 -1.87
CA ALA A 123 -16.96 8.44 -2.21
C ALA A 123 -16.66 9.52 -3.25
N SER A 124 -15.67 10.37 -2.94
CA SER A 124 -15.01 11.25 -3.92
C SER A 124 -13.72 10.58 -4.39
N VAL A 125 -13.65 10.24 -5.68
CA VAL A 125 -12.45 9.64 -6.28
C VAL A 125 -11.58 10.76 -6.85
N ILE A 126 -10.34 10.87 -6.39
CA ILE A 126 -9.38 11.90 -6.76
C ILE A 126 -8.29 11.26 -7.64
N ILE A 127 -8.21 11.69 -8.89
CA ILE A 127 -7.22 11.24 -9.87
C ILE A 127 -6.32 12.42 -10.20
N ILE A 128 -5.06 12.33 -9.80
CA ILE A 128 -4.07 13.40 -10.02
C ILE A 128 -3.24 13.06 -11.24
N PHE A 129 -2.97 14.05 -12.07
CA PHE A 129 -2.14 13.88 -13.24
C PHE A 129 -1.27 15.11 -13.50
N HIS A 130 -0.08 14.85 -14.04
CA HIS A 130 0.80 15.86 -14.61
C HIS A 130 1.37 15.30 -15.91
N ASN A 131 1.09 15.94 -17.04
CA ASN A 131 1.55 15.52 -18.37
C ASN A 131 1.27 14.03 -18.66
N GLU A 132 0.13 13.52 -18.21
CA GLU A 132 -0.31 12.15 -18.47
C GLU A 132 -0.76 11.99 -19.93
N ALA A 133 -0.63 10.78 -20.47
CA ALA A 133 -1.14 10.47 -21.79
C ALA A 133 -2.69 10.42 -21.81
N TRP A 134 -3.28 10.85 -22.92
CA TRP A 134 -4.72 11.00 -23.09
C TRP A 134 -5.51 9.71 -22.81
N SER A 135 -5.10 8.59 -23.41
CA SER A 135 -5.83 7.32 -23.31
C SER A 135 -5.86 6.71 -21.90
N PRO A 136 -4.75 6.56 -21.15
CA PRO A 136 -4.81 6.02 -19.79
C PRO A 136 -5.56 6.92 -18.81
N LEU A 137 -5.41 8.26 -18.91
CA LEU A 137 -6.12 9.21 -18.05
C LEU A 137 -7.64 9.02 -18.16
N LEU A 138 -8.14 9.05 -19.40
CA LEU A 138 -9.57 8.90 -19.64
C LEU A 138 -10.05 7.48 -19.38
N ARG A 139 -9.26 6.45 -19.68
CA ARG A 139 -9.60 5.05 -19.34
C ARG A 139 -9.76 4.88 -17.83
N THR A 140 -8.93 5.55 -17.03
CA THR A 140 -9.08 5.56 -15.56
C THR A 140 -10.41 6.17 -15.14
N ALA A 141 -10.74 7.36 -15.66
CA ALA A 141 -12.00 8.04 -15.36
C ALA A 141 -13.22 7.22 -15.79
N HIS A 142 -13.21 6.66 -17.00
CA HIS A 142 -14.24 5.75 -17.51
C HIS A 142 -14.37 4.51 -16.63
N SER A 143 -13.26 3.88 -16.25
CA SER A 143 -13.27 2.67 -15.41
C SER A 143 -13.96 2.91 -14.07
N VAL A 144 -13.63 4.02 -13.39
CA VAL A 144 -14.27 4.42 -12.14
C VAL A 144 -15.77 4.65 -12.34
N VAL A 145 -16.16 5.49 -13.31
CA VAL A 145 -17.58 5.82 -13.53
C VAL A 145 -18.41 4.61 -13.92
N ASN A 146 -17.83 3.70 -14.71
CA ASN A 146 -18.54 2.54 -15.26
C ASN A 146 -18.67 1.37 -14.26
N ARG A 147 -17.76 1.25 -13.29
CA ARG A 147 -17.71 0.12 -12.34
C ARG A 147 -18.03 0.48 -10.89
N SER A 148 -18.28 1.74 -10.60
CA SER A 148 -18.74 2.20 -9.29
C SER A 148 -20.27 2.40 -9.27
N PRO A 149 -21.00 1.81 -8.31
CA PRO A 149 -22.44 2.03 -8.18
C PRO A 149 -22.79 3.53 -8.02
N PRO A 150 -23.71 4.09 -8.82
CA PRO A 150 -24.03 5.53 -8.80
C PRO A 150 -24.50 6.08 -7.46
N ARG A 151 -25.09 5.25 -6.61
CA ARG A 151 -25.51 5.65 -5.26
C ARG A 151 -24.33 5.96 -4.33
N TYR A 152 -23.16 5.37 -4.59
CA TYR A 152 -21.99 5.51 -3.73
C TYR A 152 -20.91 6.41 -4.33
N LEU A 153 -20.87 6.57 -5.66
CA LEU A 153 -19.94 7.47 -6.32
C LEU A 153 -20.48 8.92 -6.30
N HIS A 154 -19.90 9.75 -5.44
CA HIS A 154 -20.30 11.15 -5.29
C HIS A 154 -19.79 12.02 -6.45
N GLU A 155 -18.48 11.92 -6.71
CA GLU A 155 -17.78 12.67 -7.74
C GLU A 155 -16.43 12.03 -8.09
N VAL A 156 -15.95 12.32 -9.29
CA VAL A 156 -14.59 12.03 -9.75
C VAL A 156 -13.89 13.35 -10.04
N ILE A 157 -12.79 13.62 -9.35
CA ILE A 157 -12.00 14.85 -9.48
C ILE A 157 -10.74 14.51 -10.25
N LEU A 158 -10.65 14.99 -11.49
CA LEU A 158 -9.42 15.00 -12.29
C LEU A 158 -8.63 16.25 -11.91
N LEU A 159 -7.54 16.09 -11.16
CA LEU A 159 -6.71 17.18 -10.71
C LEU A 159 -5.44 17.31 -11.55
N ASP A 160 -5.39 18.37 -12.34
CA ASP A 160 -4.25 18.75 -13.17
C ASP A 160 -3.19 19.50 -12.34
N ASP A 161 -2.07 18.84 -12.05
CA ASP A 161 -0.89 19.43 -11.40
C ASP A 161 -0.03 20.19 -12.42
N PHE A 162 -0.63 21.20 -13.05
CA PHE A 162 0.03 22.14 -13.96
C PHE A 162 0.68 21.44 -15.17
N SER A 163 -0.12 20.71 -15.95
CA SER A 163 0.32 20.06 -17.19
C SER A 163 0.56 21.07 -18.32
N ASP A 164 1.58 20.77 -19.13
CA ASP A 164 2.00 21.57 -20.29
C ASP A 164 1.49 21.01 -21.62
N ARG A 165 1.00 19.76 -21.64
CA ARG A 165 0.42 19.14 -22.84
C ARG A 165 -0.84 19.89 -23.32
N PRO A 166 -0.89 20.42 -24.56
CA PRO A 166 -2.03 21.20 -25.05
C PRO A 166 -3.36 20.46 -24.99
N GLU A 167 -3.36 19.15 -25.22
CA GLU A 167 -4.55 18.31 -25.20
C GLU A 167 -5.19 18.21 -23.80
N LEU A 168 -4.43 18.45 -22.72
CA LEU A 168 -4.93 18.44 -21.35
C LEU A 168 -5.56 19.77 -20.92
N GLY A 169 -5.60 20.76 -21.81
CA GLY A 169 -6.30 22.03 -21.63
C GLY A 169 -7.77 21.97 -22.07
N SER A 170 -8.15 22.85 -23.00
CA SER A 170 -9.55 22.99 -23.48
C SER A 170 -10.14 21.68 -24.02
N LYS A 171 -9.36 20.91 -24.77
CA LYS A 171 -9.80 19.63 -25.34
C LYS A 171 -10.26 18.63 -24.27
N LEU A 172 -9.56 18.56 -23.13
CA LEU A 172 -9.96 17.71 -22.00
C LEU A 172 -11.25 18.21 -21.36
N HIS A 173 -11.37 19.53 -21.16
CA HIS A 173 -12.60 20.15 -20.64
C HIS A 173 -13.81 19.85 -21.53
N ASP A 174 -13.69 20.02 -22.85
CA ASP A 174 -14.76 19.75 -23.81
C ASP A 174 -15.14 18.27 -23.83
N TYR A 175 -14.14 17.38 -23.76
CA TYR A 175 -14.38 15.94 -23.70
C TYR A 175 -15.15 15.55 -22.44
N VAL A 176 -14.75 16.05 -21.26
CA VAL A 176 -15.40 15.75 -19.98
C VAL A 176 -16.83 16.29 -19.96
N ALA A 177 -17.05 17.54 -20.40
CA ALA A 177 -18.38 18.14 -20.46
C ALA A 177 -19.32 17.39 -21.40
N LYS A 178 -18.81 16.89 -22.54
CA LYS A 178 -19.59 16.11 -23.50
C LYS A 178 -19.88 14.68 -23.00
N THR A 179 -18.91 14.05 -22.33
CA THR A 179 -19.01 12.64 -21.91
C THR A 179 -19.84 12.48 -20.64
N TRP A 180 -19.69 13.41 -19.70
CA TRP A 180 -20.36 13.40 -18.39
C TRP A 180 -21.09 14.73 -18.13
N PRO A 181 -22.14 15.05 -18.91
CA PRO A 181 -22.89 16.29 -18.76
C PRO A 181 -23.61 16.41 -17.41
N ASP A 182 -23.78 15.28 -16.70
CA ASP A 182 -24.31 15.20 -15.34
C ASP A 182 -23.31 15.62 -14.24
N GLY A 183 -22.13 16.12 -14.63
CA GLY A 183 -21.14 16.69 -13.72
C GLY A 183 -20.49 15.69 -12.75
N ILE A 184 -20.62 14.37 -13.01
CA ILE A 184 -19.99 13.34 -12.16
C ILE A 184 -18.47 13.42 -12.20
N VAL A 185 -17.89 13.81 -13.34
CA VAL A 185 -16.45 14.06 -13.50
C VAL A 185 -16.20 15.56 -13.56
N LYS A 186 -15.28 16.05 -12.73
CA LYS A 186 -14.89 17.46 -12.64
C LYS A 186 -13.38 17.58 -12.86
N ILE A 187 -12.96 18.68 -13.49
CA ILE A 187 -11.53 18.99 -13.66
C ILE A 187 -11.18 20.15 -12.74
N ILE A 188 -10.09 20.01 -12.00
CA ILE A 188 -9.50 21.06 -11.16
C ILE A 188 -8.05 21.25 -11.61
N ARG A 189 -7.65 22.48 -11.88
CA ARG A 189 -6.28 22.80 -12.28
C ARG A 189 -5.58 23.65 -11.23
N THR A 190 -4.39 23.23 -10.86
CA THR A 190 -3.48 24.00 -9.98
C THR A 190 -2.87 25.18 -10.73
N LYS A 191 -2.50 26.24 -9.99
CA LYS A 191 -1.92 27.46 -10.57
C LYS A 191 -0.43 27.33 -10.89
N GLU A 192 0.24 26.39 -10.24
CA GLU A 192 1.66 26.11 -10.35
C GLU A 192 1.91 24.63 -10.11
N ARG A 193 3.03 24.10 -10.62
CA ARG A 193 3.41 22.71 -10.41
C ARG A 193 3.77 22.50 -8.94
N SER A 194 2.86 21.86 -8.21
CA SER A 194 2.93 21.74 -6.75
C SER A 194 3.52 20.40 -6.30
N GLY A 195 3.53 19.39 -7.18
CA GLY A 195 3.96 18.03 -6.87
C GLY A 195 2.80 17.15 -6.40
N LEU A 196 3.00 15.83 -6.46
CA LEU A 196 1.96 14.82 -6.18
C LEU A 196 1.33 15.01 -4.79
N ILE A 197 2.13 15.32 -3.79
CA ILE A 197 1.71 15.42 -2.39
C ILE A 197 0.77 16.62 -2.18
N ARG A 198 1.19 17.80 -2.66
CA ARG A 198 0.38 19.02 -2.56
C ARG A 198 -0.85 18.97 -3.47
N ALA A 199 -0.73 18.30 -4.63
CA ALA A 199 -1.85 18.00 -5.50
C ALA A 199 -2.88 17.09 -4.80
N ARG A 200 -2.44 16.04 -4.07
CA ARG A 200 -3.33 15.21 -3.22
C ARG A 200 -4.05 16.04 -2.17
N LEU A 201 -3.34 16.95 -1.50
CA LEU A 201 -3.94 17.88 -0.54
C LEU A 201 -4.99 18.79 -1.17
N ALA A 202 -4.70 19.36 -2.35
CA ALA A 202 -5.64 20.20 -3.07
C ALA A 202 -6.91 19.43 -3.48
N GLY A 203 -6.74 18.19 -3.98
CA GLY A 203 -7.86 17.30 -4.32
C GLY A 203 -8.70 16.93 -3.10
N ALA A 204 -8.05 16.57 -1.99
CA ALA A 204 -8.73 16.26 -0.73
C ALA A 204 -9.56 17.44 -0.19
N LYS A 205 -9.04 18.66 -0.32
CA LYS A 205 -9.73 19.90 0.10
C LYS A 205 -10.94 20.19 -0.78
N ALA A 206 -10.85 19.91 -2.08
CA ALA A 206 -11.93 20.12 -3.03
C ALA A 206 -13.03 19.04 -2.96
N ALA A 207 -12.68 17.82 -2.54
CA ALA A 207 -13.61 16.72 -2.40
C ALA A 207 -14.66 16.95 -1.30
N THR A 208 -15.89 16.52 -1.58
CA THR A 208 -17.06 16.74 -0.72
C THR A 208 -17.76 15.46 -0.24
N GLY A 209 -17.39 14.29 -0.76
CA GLY A 209 -17.90 12.99 -0.31
C GLY A 209 -17.39 12.59 1.07
N ASP A 210 -18.02 11.58 1.67
CA ASP A 210 -17.67 11.08 3.01
C ASP A 210 -16.30 10.39 3.04
N VAL A 211 -15.96 9.69 1.95
CA VAL A 211 -14.71 8.95 1.77
C VAL A 211 -13.89 9.57 0.65
N LEU A 212 -12.59 9.77 0.90
CA LEU A 212 -11.60 10.12 -0.12
C LEU A 212 -11.00 8.84 -0.69
N ILE A 213 -10.97 8.71 -2.01
CA ILE A 213 -10.28 7.61 -2.69
C ILE A 213 -9.27 8.21 -3.66
N PHE A 214 -8.00 7.96 -3.45
CA PHE A 214 -6.94 8.38 -4.36
C PHE A 214 -6.65 7.27 -5.36
N LEU A 215 -6.52 7.63 -6.64
CA LEU A 215 -6.06 6.74 -7.70
C LEU A 215 -5.02 7.46 -8.56
N ASP A 216 -4.03 6.72 -9.04
CA ASP A 216 -3.14 7.20 -10.10
C ASP A 216 -3.91 7.34 -11.43
N SER A 217 -3.40 8.19 -12.33
CA SER A 217 -4.02 8.51 -13.63
C SER A 217 -3.91 7.43 -14.70
N HIS A 218 -3.40 6.24 -14.36
CA HIS A 218 -3.19 5.11 -15.26
C HIS A 218 -3.61 3.81 -14.59
N CYS A 219 -4.86 3.79 -14.14
CA CYS A 219 -5.47 2.69 -13.40
C CYS A 219 -6.74 2.17 -14.08
N GLU A 220 -7.11 0.92 -13.80
CA GLU A 220 -8.40 0.35 -14.17
C GLU A 220 -8.99 -0.41 -13.00
N THR A 221 -10.09 0.10 -12.43
CA THR A 221 -10.79 -0.52 -11.31
C THR A 221 -11.52 -1.80 -11.74
N ASN A 222 -11.47 -2.86 -10.93
CA ASN A 222 -12.21 -4.10 -11.21
C ASN A 222 -13.69 -3.98 -10.81
N THR A 223 -14.51 -4.96 -11.20
CA THR A 223 -15.91 -5.02 -10.80
C THR A 223 -16.04 -5.20 -9.28
N GLY A 224 -16.97 -4.47 -8.65
CA GLY A 224 -17.21 -4.54 -7.20
C GLY A 224 -16.03 -4.10 -6.33
N TRP A 225 -15.18 -3.18 -6.82
CA TRP A 225 -14.02 -2.67 -6.10
C TRP A 225 -14.38 -1.68 -4.98
N LEU A 226 -15.50 -0.96 -5.10
CA LEU A 226 -15.82 0.18 -4.24
C LEU A 226 -16.50 -0.25 -2.94
N GLU A 227 -17.50 -1.13 -3.04
CA GLU A 227 -18.33 -1.59 -1.93
C GLU A 227 -17.53 -2.20 -0.76
N PRO A 228 -16.51 -3.06 -0.99
CA PRO A 228 -15.69 -3.60 0.09
C PRO A 228 -14.98 -2.51 0.90
N MET A 229 -14.46 -1.47 0.23
CA MET A 229 -13.75 -0.38 0.90
C MET A 229 -14.72 0.47 1.73
N LEU A 230 -15.87 0.83 1.16
CA LEU A 230 -16.86 1.64 1.86
C LEU A 230 -17.50 0.91 3.04
N ALA A 231 -17.74 -0.40 2.90
CA ALA A 231 -18.22 -1.22 3.99
C ALA A 231 -17.22 -1.23 5.15
N ARG A 232 -15.92 -1.38 4.86
CA ARG A 232 -14.90 -1.40 5.91
C ARG A 232 -14.70 -0.04 6.58
N ILE A 233 -14.73 1.06 5.84
CA ILE A 233 -14.68 2.42 6.44
C ILE A 233 -15.93 2.68 7.30
N LYS A 234 -17.09 2.17 6.89
CA LYS A 234 -18.31 2.28 7.70
C LYS A 234 -18.18 1.53 9.03
N GLU A 235 -17.52 0.37 9.04
CA GLU A 235 -17.26 -0.39 10.26
C GLU A 235 -16.22 0.31 11.16
N ASP A 236 -15.20 0.92 10.56
CA ASP A 236 -14.11 1.56 11.26
C ASP A 236 -13.59 2.79 10.48
N ARG A 237 -14.06 3.98 10.88
CA ARG A 237 -13.68 5.24 10.21
C ARG A 237 -12.17 5.54 10.26
N THR A 238 -11.44 4.89 11.17
CA THR A 238 -10.01 5.11 11.38
C THR A 238 -9.13 4.20 10.51
N ALA A 239 -9.76 3.34 9.71
CA ALA A 239 -9.07 2.46 8.77
C ALA A 239 -8.74 3.21 7.47
N VAL A 240 -7.46 3.20 7.11
CA VAL A 240 -6.95 3.60 5.80
C VAL A 240 -6.78 2.33 4.96
N LEU A 241 -7.45 2.29 3.82
CA LEU A 241 -7.65 1.06 3.06
C LEU A 241 -6.92 1.10 1.72
N CYS A 242 -6.15 0.06 1.42
CA CYS A 242 -5.54 -0.14 0.12
C CYS A 242 -6.32 -1.22 -0.65
N PRO A 243 -6.64 -1.02 -1.94
CA PRO A 243 -7.07 -2.13 -2.77
C PRO A 243 -5.88 -3.06 -3.03
N GLU A 244 -6.16 -4.28 -3.46
CA GLU A 244 -5.13 -5.08 -4.11
C GLU A 244 -4.80 -4.49 -5.48
N ILE A 245 -3.50 -4.27 -5.72
CA ILE A 245 -3.03 -3.62 -6.94
C ILE A 245 -2.67 -4.70 -7.96
N ASP A 246 -3.48 -4.78 -9.02
CA ASP A 246 -3.27 -5.69 -10.15
C ASP A 246 -2.26 -5.13 -11.15
N LEU A 247 -1.63 -6.01 -11.93
CA LEU A 247 -0.66 -5.61 -12.95
C LEU A 247 -1.38 -5.36 -14.28
N ILE A 248 -1.20 -4.16 -14.83
CA ILE A 248 -1.42 -3.90 -16.25
C ILE A 248 -0.04 -3.85 -16.92
N ASP A 249 0.24 -4.83 -17.77
CA ASP A 249 1.56 -4.96 -18.40
C ASP A 249 1.88 -3.74 -19.26
N LYS A 250 3.03 -3.12 -19.01
CA LYS A 250 3.45 -1.89 -19.71
C LYS A 250 3.68 -2.07 -21.22
N ASN A 251 3.93 -3.29 -21.69
CA ASN A 251 4.26 -3.57 -23.09
C ASN A 251 3.02 -3.92 -23.91
N THR A 252 2.11 -4.70 -23.34
CA THR A 252 0.96 -5.32 -24.01
C THR A 252 -0.39 -4.84 -23.49
N LEU A 253 -0.41 -4.12 -22.36
CA LEU A 253 -1.60 -3.63 -21.67
C LEU A 253 -2.55 -4.75 -21.22
N GLN A 254 -2.01 -5.97 -21.11
CA GLN A 254 -2.72 -7.11 -20.54
C GLN A 254 -3.02 -6.84 -19.07
N TYR A 255 -4.26 -7.09 -18.67
CA TYR A 255 -4.67 -7.04 -17.27
C TYR A 255 -4.45 -8.41 -16.64
N GLY A 256 -3.67 -8.49 -15.57
CA GLY A 256 -3.40 -9.73 -14.84
C GLY A 256 -3.51 -9.53 -13.32
N GLY A 257 -4.15 -10.49 -12.65
CA GLY A 257 -4.09 -10.59 -11.19
C GLY A 257 -2.70 -10.99 -10.72
N THR A 258 -2.22 -10.41 -9.63
CA THR A 258 -0.89 -10.69 -9.05
C THR A 258 -0.77 -12.07 -8.39
N GLY A 259 -1.90 -12.75 -8.16
CA GLY A 259 -1.98 -14.15 -7.71
C GLY A 259 -1.45 -14.43 -6.29
N SER A 260 -0.84 -13.45 -5.62
CA SER A 260 -0.29 -13.56 -4.27
C SER A 260 -0.55 -12.29 -3.46
N PHE A 261 -1.02 -12.46 -2.24
CA PHE A 261 -1.19 -11.36 -1.30
C PHE A 261 0.15 -10.94 -0.74
N SER A 262 0.51 -9.68 -0.98
CA SER A 262 1.64 -9.03 -0.33
C SER A 262 1.14 -7.86 0.49
N VAL A 263 1.85 -7.54 1.56
CA VAL A 263 1.66 -6.33 2.36
C VAL A 263 2.83 -5.37 2.10
N GLY A 264 2.66 -4.12 2.49
CA GLY A 264 3.72 -3.13 2.41
C GLY A 264 4.70 -3.25 3.59
N GLY A 265 5.99 -3.24 3.27
CA GLY A 265 7.08 -3.01 4.22
C GLY A 265 7.98 -1.87 3.76
N PHE A 266 9.18 -1.79 4.35
CA PHE A 266 10.20 -0.83 3.96
C PHE A 266 11.61 -1.35 4.31
N TRP A 267 12.60 -0.87 3.57
CA TRP A 267 14.03 -1.00 3.92
C TRP A 267 14.44 0.14 4.85
N TRP A 268 15.50 -0.03 5.64
CA TRP A 268 16.00 1.06 6.50
C TRP A 268 16.46 2.31 5.73
N SER A 269 16.72 2.19 4.42
CA SER A 269 16.90 3.32 3.50
C SER A 269 15.61 4.10 3.17
N LEU A 270 14.49 3.78 3.82
CA LEU A 270 13.14 4.34 3.63
C LEU A 270 12.57 4.17 2.21
N HIS A 271 13.00 3.11 1.53
CA HIS A 271 12.37 2.66 0.29
C HIS A 271 11.27 1.65 0.58
N PHE A 272 10.12 1.81 -0.08
CA PHE A 272 9.02 0.85 -0.01
C PHE A 272 9.43 -0.51 -0.58
N SER A 273 8.88 -1.57 0.00
CA SER A 273 9.06 -2.95 -0.45
C SER A 273 7.79 -3.76 -0.27
N TRP A 274 7.47 -4.61 -1.24
CA TRP A 274 6.45 -5.62 -1.05
C TRP A 274 6.99 -6.76 -0.18
N ARG A 275 6.21 -7.16 0.83
CA ARG A 275 6.56 -8.24 1.76
C ARG A 275 5.49 -9.32 1.71
N PRO A 276 5.86 -10.60 1.88
CA PRO A 276 4.87 -11.63 2.14
C PRO A 276 4.08 -11.28 3.40
N ILE A 277 2.85 -11.78 3.50
CA ILE A 277 2.05 -11.60 4.73
C ILE A 277 2.84 -12.20 5.90
N PRO A 278 3.00 -11.49 7.03
CA PRO A 278 3.74 -11.99 8.18
C PRO A 278 3.10 -13.24 8.77
N GLU A 279 3.90 -14.14 9.36
CA GLU A 279 3.37 -15.39 9.93
C GLU A 279 2.32 -15.13 11.03
N HIS A 280 2.48 -14.08 11.84
CA HIS A 280 1.50 -13.71 12.86
C HIS A 280 0.17 -13.27 12.23
N GLU A 281 0.19 -12.48 11.16
CA GLU A 281 -1.01 -12.14 10.38
C GLU A 281 -1.57 -13.39 9.66
N GLN A 282 -0.73 -14.28 9.12
CA GLN A 282 -1.19 -15.55 8.54
C GLN A 282 -1.86 -16.45 9.58
N LYS A 283 -1.31 -16.55 10.79
CA LYS A 283 -1.87 -17.29 11.94
C LYS A 283 -3.19 -16.67 12.41
N ARG A 284 -3.30 -15.34 12.44
CA ARG A 284 -4.58 -14.62 12.64
C ARG A 284 -5.58 -14.86 11.50
N ARG A 285 -5.07 -15.16 10.30
CA ARG A 285 -5.82 -15.40 9.06
C ARG A 285 -5.93 -16.89 8.73
N SER A 286 -5.89 -17.77 9.74
CA SER A 286 -5.94 -19.23 9.57
C SER A 286 -7.31 -19.69 9.05
N SER A 287 -7.41 -19.55 7.73
CA SER A 287 -8.42 -19.82 6.70
C SER A 287 -9.66 -20.66 7.01
N GLY A 288 -10.77 -20.31 6.35
CA GLY A 288 -11.28 -21.21 5.29
C GLY A 288 -12.63 -21.94 5.43
N ILE A 289 -13.67 -21.30 5.98
CA ILE A 289 -15.13 -21.52 5.80
C ILE A 289 -15.86 -21.97 7.07
N ALA A 290 -16.74 -21.11 7.57
CA ALA A 290 -18.09 -21.47 7.99
C ALA A 290 -19.12 -20.91 7.02
N PRO A 291 -20.20 -21.63 6.65
CA PRO A 291 -21.39 -20.94 6.23
C PRO A 291 -21.95 -20.24 7.47
N ILE A 292 -21.67 -18.95 7.61
CA ILE A 292 -22.70 -18.09 8.21
C ILE A 292 -23.59 -17.64 7.07
N ARG A 293 -24.42 -18.57 6.65
CA ARG A 293 -25.82 -18.36 6.96
C ARG A 293 -26.22 -19.44 7.96
N LEU A 294 -25.85 -19.28 9.24
CA LEU A 294 -26.18 -20.19 10.35
C LEU A 294 -26.16 -21.71 10.01
N GLU A 295 -25.03 -22.44 10.23
CA GLU A 295 -24.94 -23.85 10.70
C GLU A 295 -23.45 -24.26 11.01
N PRO A 296 -23.09 -24.94 12.13
CA PRO A 296 -21.81 -24.66 12.82
C PRO A 296 -20.63 -25.67 12.69
N ILE A 297 -20.81 -26.93 12.26
CA ILE A 297 -19.79 -28.01 12.46
C ILE A 297 -18.90 -28.28 11.24
N LEU A 298 -19.49 -28.47 10.05
CA LEU A 298 -18.72 -28.72 8.80
C LEU A 298 -17.82 -27.55 8.42
N SER A 299 -18.27 -26.36 8.79
CA SER A 299 -17.46 -25.17 8.89
C SER A 299 -16.09 -25.45 9.50
N ARG A 300 -16.10 -25.93 10.74
CA ARG A 300 -14.90 -25.85 11.58
C ARG A 300 -13.91 -26.96 11.27
N ILE A 301 -14.39 -28.12 10.80
CA ILE A 301 -13.54 -29.18 10.23
C ILE A 301 -12.87 -28.70 8.96
N LYS A 302 -13.58 -27.94 8.12
CA LYS A 302 -13.01 -27.41 6.89
C LYS A 302 -11.98 -26.31 7.16
N GLU A 303 -12.27 -25.45 8.14
CA GLU A 303 -11.39 -24.36 8.57
C GLU A 303 -10.14 -24.87 9.32
N PHE A 304 -10.28 -25.96 10.11
CA PHE A 304 -9.19 -26.60 10.84
C PHE A 304 -9.21 -28.15 10.71
N PRO A 305 -8.61 -28.74 9.66
CA PRO A 305 -8.81 -30.14 9.27
C PRO A 305 -8.13 -31.20 10.15
N ASN A 306 -7.17 -30.80 10.99
CA ASN A 306 -6.56 -31.67 12.00
C ASN A 306 -7.34 -31.66 13.34
N SER A 307 -8.45 -30.90 13.38
CA SER A 307 -9.30 -30.79 14.57
C SER A 307 -10.40 -31.83 14.50
N VAL A 308 -10.61 -32.56 15.59
CA VAL A 308 -11.77 -33.44 15.75
C VAL A 308 -12.91 -32.57 16.26
N VAL A 309 -13.86 -32.24 15.38
CA VAL A 309 -15.02 -31.40 15.72
C VAL A 309 -16.20 -32.30 16.01
N CYS A 310 -16.68 -32.26 17.25
CA CYS A 310 -17.81 -33.06 17.68
C CYS A 310 -19.12 -32.28 17.48
N PRO A 311 -20.17 -32.91 16.92
CA PRO A 311 -21.50 -32.33 16.95
C PRO A 311 -22.04 -32.30 18.38
N ILE A 312 -23.00 -31.42 18.63
CA ILE A 312 -23.79 -31.49 19.85
C ILE A 312 -24.69 -32.72 19.72
N VAL A 313 -24.69 -33.56 20.73
CA VAL A 313 -25.45 -34.82 20.73
C VAL A 313 -26.71 -34.60 21.55
N ASP A 314 -27.84 -34.41 20.86
CA ASP A 314 -29.16 -34.33 21.49
C ASP A 314 -29.64 -35.74 21.89
N ALA A 315 -30.17 -35.88 23.10
CA ALA A 315 -30.67 -37.17 23.57
C ALA A 315 -32.02 -37.52 22.92
N ILE A 316 -32.19 -38.77 22.48
CA ILE A 316 -33.46 -39.28 21.93
C ILE A 316 -33.95 -40.38 22.87
N ASP A 317 -35.22 -40.32 23.27
CA ASP A 317 -35.81 -41.37 24.10
C ASP A 317 -35.95 -42.68 23.31
N ALA A 318 -35.43 -43.77 23.88
CA ALA A 318 -35.26 -45.04 23.17
C ALA A 318 -36.58 -45.77 22.86
N HIS A 319 -37.69 -45.38 23.48
CA HIS A 319 -38.99 -46.04 23.31
C HIS A 319 -39.98 -45.21 22.48
N THR A 320 -39.93 -43.89 22.65
CA THR A 320 -40.86 -42.95 22.00
C THR A 320 -40.27 -42.29 20.77
N LEU A 321 -38.93 -42.37 20.60
CA LEU A 321 -38.17 -41.71 19.54
C LEU A 321 -38.29 -40.19 19.54
N GLU A 322 -38.75 -39.60 20.65
CA GLU A 322 -38.83 -38.14 20.77
C GLU A 322 -37.46 -37.57 21.14
N TYR A 323 -37.06 -36.48 20.48
CA TYR A 323 -35.87 -35.73 20.85
C TYR A 323 -36.11 -34.98 22.16
N SER A 324 -35.22 -35.17 23.14
CA SER A 324 -35.15 -34.37 24.35
C SER A 324 -34.90 -32.91 23.97
N LYS A 325 -35.90 -32.05 24.14
CA LYS A 325 -35.78 -30.60 23.90
C LYS A 325 -34.96 -29.86 24.96
N ASN A 326 -34.33 -30.57 25.90
CA ASN A 326 -33.62 -29.95 27.01
C ASN A 326 -32.13 -30.31 27.02
N GLY A 327 -31.28 -29.37 26.59
CA GLY A 327 -30.13 -28.98 27.42
C GLY A 327 -28.75 -28.79 26.77
N GLY A 328 -28.38 -27.51 26.55
CA GLY A 328 -27.06 -26.90 26.84
C GLY A 328 -25.76 -27.38 26.15
N TYR A 329 -24.88 -26.43 25.78
CA TYR A 329 -23.55 -26.72 25.22
C TYR A 329 -22.57 -27.24 26.29
N GLN A 330 -22.11 -28.49 26.15
CA GLN A 330 -21.09 -29.12 27.01
C GLN A 330 -19.88 -29.59 26.20
N VAL A 331 -18.71 -29.64 26.84
CA VAL A 331 -17.46 -30.14 26.28
C VAL A 331 -17.03 -31.46 26.94
N GLY A 332 -16.38 -32.31 26.17
CA GLY A 332 -15.86 -33.59 26.67
C GLY A 332 -14.60 -33.41 27.52
N GLY A 333 -14.54 -34.12 28.64
CA GLY A 333 -13.36 -34.26 29.51
C GLY A 333 -13.17 -35.71 29.96
N PHE A 334 -12.18 -35.98 30.80
CA PHE A 334 -11.96 -37.33 31.35
C PHE A 334 -11.75 -37.30 32.87
N SER A 335 -12.10 -38.40 33.53
CA SER A 335 -11.73 -38.67 34.92
C SER A 335 -10.35 -39.35 34.97
N TRP A 336 -9.65 -39.28 36.10
CA TRP A 336 -8.30 -39.85 36.24
C TRP A 336 -8.26 -41.40 36.14
N SER A 337 -9.41 -42.06 36.20
CA SER A 337 -9.60 -43.48 35.84
C SER A 337 -9.72 -43.71 34.32
N LEU A 338 -9.43 -42.68 33.51
CA LEU A 338 -9.48 -42.63 32.04
C LEU A 338 -10.87 -42.84 31.42
N HIS A 339 -11.94 -42.54 32.14
CA HIS A 339 -13.30 -42.58 31.60
C HIS A 339 -13.74 -41.19 31.11
N PHE A 340 -14.48 -41.16 30.00
CA PHE A 340 -15.05 -39.93 29.44
C PHE A 340 -16.15 -39.35 30.36
N THR A 341 -16.20 -38.02 30.48
CA THR A 341 -17.19 -37.25 31.27
C THR A 341 -17.57 -35.96 30.54
N TRP A 342 -18.79 -35.47 30.72
CA TRP A 342 -19.23 -34.17 30.19
C TRP A 342 -18.95 -33.04 31.20
N ARG A 343 -18.50 -31.88 30.72
CA ARG A 343 -18.22 -30.66 31.50
C ARG A 343 -18.69 -29.41 30.77
N ASP A 344 -18.81 -28.28 31.45
CA ASP A 344 -19.22 -27.01 30.83
C ASP A 344 -18.06 -26.32 30.06
N VAL A 345 -18.38 -25.48 29.06
CA VAL A 345 -17.41 -24.83 28.12
C VAL A 345 -16.55 -23.73 28.80
N PRO A 346 -15.22 -23.70 28.64
CA PRO A 346 -14.36 -22.62 29.16
C PRO A 346 -14.41 -21.32 28.33
N SER A 347 -14.34 -20.15 28.99
CA SER A 347 -14.59 -18.83 28.36
C SER A 347 -13.58 -18.34 27.31
N ARG A 348 -12.50 -19.07 27.00
CA ARG A 348 -11.39 -18.63 26.11
C ARG A 348 -11.53 -19.01 24.63
N ASP A 349 -12.43 -19.94 24.28
CA ASP A 349 -12.44 -20.60 22.96
C ASP A 349 -13.53 -20.07 21.99
N LEU A 350 -13.73 -18.74 21.89
CA LEU A 350 -14.79 -18.09 21.09
C LEU A 350 -14.32 -17.11 19.95
N VAL A 351 -13.37 -17.43 19.02
CA VAL A 351 -12.86 -16.45 17.99
C VAL A 351 -12.72 -16.98 16.52
N HIS A 352 -13.00 -16.10 15.51
CA HIS A 352 -13.31 -16.32 14.05
C HIS A 352 -12.46 -15.44 13.06
N ARG A 353 -12.30 -15.77 11.73
CA ARG A 353 -12.10 -14.84 10.54
C ARG A 353 -11.93 -15.54 9.13
N LYS A 354 -12.33 -14.89 8.01
CA LYS A 354 -12.42 -15.37 6.58
C LYS A 354 -11.36 -14.78 5.63
N TYR A 355 -11.12 -15.38 4.45
CA TYR A 355 -10.19 -14.87 3.40
C TYR A 355 -10.52 -13.46 2.87
N THR A 356 -11.81 -13.11 2.87
CA THR A 356 -12.32 -11.82 2.42
C THR A 356 -12.03 -10.68 3.39
N ASP A 357 -11.47 -10.99 4.56
CA ASP A 357 -11.28 -10.02 5.61
C ASP A 357 -10.10 -9.09 5.31
N PRO A 358 -10.15 -7.83 5.79
CA PRO A 358 -9.05 -6.90 5.69
C PRO A 358 -7.75 -7.45 6.29
N VAL A 359 -6.63 -7.04 5.69
CA VAL A 359 -5.28 -7.48 6.06
C VAL A 359 -4.50 -6.32 6.65
N GLY A 360 -4.03 -6.43 7.89
CA GLY A 360 -3.13 -5.41 8.44
C GLY A 360 -1.84 -5.31 7.60
N SER A 361 -1.43 -4.09 7.28
CA SER A 361 -0.20 -3.82 6.53
C SER A 361 0.64 -2.77 7.26
N PRO A 362 1.93 -3.00 7.50
CA PRO A 362 2.80 -1.99 8.10
C PRO A 362 2.86 -0.70 7.29
N THR A 363 2.95 -0.82 5.95
CA THR A 363 3.03 0.33 5.04
C THR A 363 2.14 0.17 3.82
N MET A 364 1.98 1.23 3.03
CA MET A 364 1.28 1.23 1.75
C MET A 364 2.22 1.67 0.61
N ALA A 365 1.90 1.25 -0.61
CA ALA A 365 2.58 1.78 -1.81
C ALA A 365 2.30 3.27 -2.01
N GLY A 366 1.13 3.76 -1.57
CA GLY A 366 0.79 5.20 -1.50
C GLY A 366 0.06 5.78 -2.70
N GLY A 367 0.04 5.10 -3.85
CA GLY A 367 -0.69 5.53 -5.05
C GLY A 367 -2.20 5.45 -4.91
N LEU A 368 -2.68 4.30 -4.40
CA LEU A 368 -4.09 3.94 -4.37
C LEU A 368 -4.51 3.63 -2.94
N PHE A 369 -5.40 4.43 -2.37
CA PHE A 369 -5.99 4.16 -1.05
C PHE A 369 -7.30 4.92 -0.83
N ALA A 370 -8.09 4.47 0.14
CA ALA A 370 -9.30 5.09 0.61
C ALA A 370 -9.20 5.43 2.10
N ALA A 371 -9.76 6.58 2.50
CA ALA A 371 -9.85 6.97 3.90
C ALA A 371 -11.13 7.79 4.15
N ASP A 372 -11.70 7.68 5.35
CA ASP A 372 -12.72 8.64 5.79
C ASP A 372 -12.17 10.07 5.70
N ARG A 373 -12.93 10.97 5.08
CA ARG A 373 -12.48 12.33 4.80
C ARG A 373 -12.18 13.10 6.09
N LYS A 374 -13.00 12.95 7.12
CA LYS A 374 -12.80 13.65 8.40
C LYS A 374 -11.56 13.11 9.09
N PHE A 375 -11.44 11.78 9.18
CA PHE A 375 -10.28 11.12 9.75
C PHE A 375 -8.98 11.55 9.05
N PHE A 376 -8.95 11.58 7.71
CA PHE A 376 -7.79 12.02 6.94
C PHE A 376 -7.29 13.42 7.36
N PHE A 377 -8.20 14.37 7.57
CA PHE A 377 -7.83 15.71 8.05
C PHE A 377 -7.55 15.77 9.55
N GLU A 378 -8.26 15.00 10.38
CA GLU A 378 -8.04 14.89 11.83
C GLU A 378 -6.61 14.43 12.14
N ILE A 379 -6.09 13.44 11.39
CA ILE A 379 -4.71 12.99 11.53
C ILE A 379 -3.71 13.90 10.82
N GLY A 380 -4.11 15.02 10.22
CA GLY A 380 -3.21 16.00 9.62
C GLY A 380 -2.85 15.77 8.14
N ALA A 381 -3.73 15.14 7.37
CA ALA A 381 -3.68 15.01 5.91
C ALA A 381 -2.35 14.47 5.36
N TYR A 382 -1.59 15.24 4.58
CA TYR A 382 -0.17 14.98 4.24
C TYR A 382 0.69 16.10 4.80
N ASP A 383 1.98 15.87 5.01
CA ASP A 383 2.95 16.93 5.33
C ASP A 383 3.09 17.90 4.14
N PRO A 384 2.65 19.17 4.25
CA PRO A 384 2.73 20.13 3.16
C PRO A 384 4.16 20.55 2.82
N GLY A 385 5.12 20.30 3.72
CA GLY A 385 6.53 20.55 3.51
C GLY A 385 7.23 19.50 2.65
N MET A 386 6.60 18.35 2.39
CA MET A 386 7.13 17.37 1.44
C MET A 386 6.95 17.86 0.01
N ASP A 387 7.98 17.63 -0.81
CA ASP A 387 8.04 18.14 -2.18
C ASP A 387 7.97 17.01 -3.22
N VAL A 388 7.28 17.29 -4.33
CA VAL A 388 7.14 16.44 -5.53
C VAL A 388 6.72 14.99 -5.26
N TRP A 389 7.63 14.11 -4.85
CA TRP A 389 7.42 12.66 -4.73
C TRP A 389 8.39 12.01 -3.74
N GLY A 390 7.92 10.98 -3.04
CA GLY A 390 8.75 10.06 -2.26
C GLY A 390 8.64 10.28 -0.76
N GLY A 391 8.56 9.19 -0.01
CA GLY A 391 8.49 9.17 1.46
C GLY A 391 7.09 9.42 2.03
N GLU A 392 6.17 10.01 1.27
CA GLU A 392 4.85 10.38 1.77
C GLU A 392 3.98 9.17 2.13
N ASN A 393 4.18 8.06 1.40
CA ASN A 393 3.49 6.80 1.61
C ASN A 393 3.89 6.14 2.94
N LEU A 394 5.17 6.22 3.30
CA LEU A 394 5.66 5.75 4.60
C LEU A 394 5.22 6.69 5.73
N GLU A 395 5.22 8.01 5.49
CA GLU A 395 4.84 9.02 6.50
C GLU A 395 3.40 8.81 6.96
N ILE A 396 2.47 8.70 6.01
CA ILE A 396 1.07 8.46 6.33
C ILE A 396 0.85 7.08 6.95
N SER A 397 1.65 6.08 6.58
CA SER A 397 1.57 4.73 7.17
C SER A 397 1.95 4.75 8.65
N PHE A 398 3.11 5.31 8.99
CA PHE A 398 3.60 5.41 10.37
C PHE A 398 2.64 6.24 11.21
N ARG A 399 2.24 7.40 10.71
CA ARG A 399 1.28 8.28 11.39
C ARG A 399 -0.06 7.60 11.64
N THR A 400 -0.62 6.90 10.64
CA THR A 400 -1.91 6.21 10.80
C THR A 400 -1.85 5.20 11.95
N TRP A 401 -0.85 4.33 11.95
CA TRP A 401 -0.69 3.32 13.00
C TRP A 401 -0.38 3.92 14.38
N MET A 402 0.62 4.81 14.44
CA MET A 402 1.09 5.38 15.70
C MET A 402 0.04 6.28 16.34
N CYS A 403 -0.85 6.90 15.57
CA CYS A 403 -1.90 7.79 16.06
C CYS A 403 -3.28 7.13 16.19
N GLY A 404 -3.35 5.79 16.23
CA GLY A 404 -4.56 5.04 16.62
C GLY A 404 -5.49 4.61 15.47
N GLY A 405 -5.09 4.81 14.22
CA GLY A 405 -5.74 4.24 13.05
C GLY A 405 -5.22 2.85 12.70
N LYS A 406 -5.67 2.33 11.55
CA LYS A 406 -5.21 1.06 10.98
C LYS A 406 -4.93 1.24 9.51
N LEU A 407 -3.96 0.48 9.00
CA LEU A 407 -3.68 0.40 7.58
C LEU A 407 -3.96 -1.01 7.10
N GLU A 408 -4.88 -1.15 6.15
CA GLU A 408 -5.39 -2.46 5.75
C GLU A 408 -5.47 -2.63 4.24
N PHE A 409 -5.09 -3.79 3.73
CA PHE A 409 -5.39 -4.20 2.35
C PHE A 409 -6.75 -4.90 2.30
N ILE A 410 -7.53 -4.62 1.27
CA ILE A 410 -8.87 -5.20 1.06
C ILE A 410 -8.84 -6.17 -0.12
N PRO A 411 -8.74 -7.50 0.11
CA PRO A 411 -8.62 -8.51 -0.95
C PRO A 411 -9.68 -8.46 -2.05
N CYS A 412 -10.91 -8.10 -1.68
CA CYS A 412 -12.04 -8.06 -2.60
C CYS A 412 -12.13 -6.75 -3.40
N SER A 413 -11.35 -5.73 -3.06
CA SER A 413 -11.21 -4.51 -3.83
C SER A 413 -9.95 -4.59 -4.67
N ARG A 414 -10.08 -4.55 -6.00
CA ARG A 414 -8.93 -4.68 -6.91
C ARG A 414 -8.89 -3.55 -7.92
N VAL A 415 -7.69 -3.04 -8.17
CA VAL A 415 -7.44 -1.99 -9.16
C VAL A 415 -6.16 -2.31 -9.91
N GLY A 416 -6.24 -2.42 -11.23
CA GLY A 416 -5.07 -2.56 -12.09
C GLY A 416 -4.30 -1.26 -12.21
N HIS A 417 -2.97 -1.35 -12.22
CA HIS A 417 -2.05 -0.23 -12.36
C HIS A 417 -1.02 -0.50 -13.46
N ILE A 418 -0.71 0.51 -14.27
CA ILE A 418 0.37 0.43 -15.27
C ILE A 418 1.72 0.72 -14.59
N PHE A 419 2.47 -0.33 -14.27
CA PHE A 419 3.83 -0.20 -13.72
C PHE A 419 4.82 0.17 -14.83
N ARG A 420 5.21 1.45 -14.87
CA ARG A 420 6.13 1.98 -15.88
C ARG A 420 7.56 1.46 -15.72
N ALA A 421 8.34 1.51 -16.80
CA ALA A 421 9.77 1.17 -16.75
C ALA A 421 10.63 2.20 -16.01
N SER A 422 10.19 3.46 -15.97
CA SER A 422 10.88 4.59 -15.34
C SER A 422 9.88 5.71 -15.06
N HIS A 423 10.29 6.70 -14.26
CA HIS A 423 9.51 7.92 -14.04
C HIS A 423 9.53 8.78 -15.32
N PRO A 424 8.37 9.15 -15.89
CA PRO A 424 8.29 9.91 -17.15
C PRO A 424 8.49 11.43 -16.97
N TYR A 425 8.72 11.89 -15.74
CA TYR A 425 8.77 13.32 -15.39
C TYR A 425 10.14 13.72 -14.83
N THR A 426 10.48 14.99 -15.03
CA THR A 426 11.69 15.61 -14.48
C THR A 426 11.42 16.17 -13.09
N PHE A 427 12.40 16.03 -12.20
CA PHE A 427 12.39 16.66 -10.88
C PHE A 427 12.88 18.10 -11.01
N PRO A 428 12.09 19.12 -10.61
CA PRO A 428 12.54 20.51 -10.63
C PRO A 428 13.86 20.68 -9.88
N GLY A 429 14.87 21.25 -10.55
CA GLY A 429 16.13 21.64 -9.90
C GLY A 429 17.06 20.49 -9.49
N ASN A 430 16.83 19.25 -9.94
CA ASN A 430 17.68 18.08 -9.65
C ASN A 430 17.91 17.81 -8.14
N LYS A 431 17.00 18.30 -7.29
CA LYS A 431 17.06 18.07 -5.84
C LYS A 431 16.67 16.63 -5.50
N ASP A 432 17.34 16.04 -4.51
CA ASP A 432 16.95 14.75 -3.93
C ASP A 432 15.70 14.92 -3.05
N THR A 433 14.56 15.13 -3.71
CA THR A 433 13.25 15.29 -3.08
C THR A 433 12.88 14.09 -2.22
N HIS A 434 13.17 12.87 -2.69
CA HIS A 434 12.94 11.64 -1.94
C HIS A 434 13.75 11.62 -0.63
N GLY A 435 15.04 11.94 -0.68
CA GLY A 435 15.90 12.02 0.50
C GLY A 435 15.45 13.08 1.51
N ILE A 436 15.13 14.28 1.04
CA ILE A 436 14.64 15.38 1.89
C ILE A 436 13.32 15.02 2.57
N ASN A 437 12.35 14.48 1.83
CA ASN A 437 11.07 14.05 2.39
C ASN A 437 11.26 12.91 3.41
N SER A 438 12.18 11.98 3.12
CA SER A 438 12.52 10.88 4.04
C SER A 438 13.17 11.38 5.33
N MET A 439 14.01 12.43 5.28
CA MET A 439 14.50 13.10 6.49
C MET A 439 13.38 13.69 7.33
N ARG A 440 12.44 14.42 6.71
CA ARG A 440 11.27 14.99 7.42
C ARG A 440 10.47 13.91 8.13
N LEU A 441 10.23 12.79 7.45
CA LEU A 441 9.56 11.62 8.03
C LEU A 441 10.38 11.03 9.19
N ALA A 442 11.68 10.81 9.00
CA ALA A 442 12.53 10.17 9.99
C ALA A 442 12.63 11.01 11.27
N GLU A 443 12.80 12.32 11.13
CA GLU A 443 12.89 13.27 12.24
C GLU A 443 11.60 13.37 13.05
N VAL A 444 10.43 13.23 12.41
CA VAL A 444 9.14 13.33 13.09
C VAL A 444 8.69 12.00 13.67
N TRP A 445 8.90 10.87 12.98
CA TRP A 445 8.21 9.61 13.26
C TRP A 445 9.10 8.44 13.68
N MET A 446 10.42 8.47 13.45
CA MET A 446 11.28 7.31 13.71
C MET A 446 12.00 7.31 15.06
N ASP A 447 11.86 8.37 15.87
CA ASP A 447 12.52 8.47 17.18
C ASP A 447 14.03 8.18 17.08
N GLU A 448 14.57 7.30 17.94
CA GLU A 448 15.96 6.85 17.91
C GLU A 448 16.33 5.99 16.69
N TYR A 449 15.35 5.42 15.97
CA TYR A 449 15.59 4.53 14.82
C TYR A 449 15.98 5.29 13.55
N LYS A 450 15.84 6.62 13.52
CA LYS A 450 16.36 7.46 12.42
C LYS A 450 17.87 7.26 12.19
N ARG A 451 18.61 6.81 13.21
CA ARG A 451 20.02 6.42 13.10
C ARG A 451 20.26 5.38 12.00
N LEU A 452 19.33 4.43 11.82
CA LEU A 452 19.44 3.36 10.83
C LEU A 452 19.27 3.92 9.42
N PHE A 453 18.32 4.84 9.24
CA PHE A 453 18.17 5.58 7.98
C PHE A 453 19.43 6.35 7.62
N TYR A 454 19.99 7.10 8.57
CA TYR A 454 21.20 7.88 8.33
C TYR A 454 22.45 7.02 8.12
N THR A 455 22.50 5.77 8.60
CA THR A 455 23.55 4.82 8.21
C THR A 455 23.52 4.53 6.71
N HIS A 456 22.33 4.42 6.11
CA HIS A 456 22.17 4.22 4.67
C HIS A 456 22.31 5.50 3.84
N ARG A 457 21.99 6.66 4.43
CA ARG A 457 22.00 7.98 3.76
C ARG A 457 22.86 8.98 4.52
N LYS A 458 24.14 8.65 4.75
CA LYS A 458 25.08 9.53 5.45
C LYS A 458 25.28 10.87 4.76
N ASP A 459 25.11 10.92 3.44
CA ASP A 459 25.14 12.13 2.64
C ASP A 459 24.08 13.16 3.06
N LEU A 460 22.99 12.71 3.68
CA LEU A 460 21.89 13.56 4.16
C LEU A 460 22.07 14.05 5.60
N LEU A 461 23.07 13.56 6.34
CA LEU A 461 23.30 14.01 7.72
C LEU A 461 23.64 15.51 7.74
N GLY A 462 22.88 16.28 8.53
CA GLY A 462 23.07 17.73 8.65
C GLY A 462 22.56 18.56 7.48
N GLN A 463 21.92 17.94 6.47
CA GLN A 463 21.24 18.69 5.42
C GLN A 463 19.95 19.33 5.94
N ASP A 464 19.56 20.44 5.30
CA ASP A 464 18.31 21.14 5.61
C ASP A 464 17.11 20.37 5.04
N TYR A 465 16.18 20.01 5.93
CA TYR A 465 14.91 19.36 5.61
C TYR A 465 13.70 20.29 5.84
N GLY A 466 13.93 21.57 6.12
CA GLY A 466 12.91 22.58 6.38
C GLY A 466 12.22 22.44 7.73
N ASP A 467 11.24 23.30 7.99
CA ASP A 467 10.52 23.31 9.27
C ASP A 467 9.56 22.11 9.40
N ILE A 468 9.65 21.40 10.52
CA ILE A 468 8.81 20.25 10.87
C ILE A 468 7.98 20.50 12.15
N SER A 469 8.01 21.72 12.69
CA SER A 469 7.39 22.06 13.98
C SER A 469 5.91 21.69 14.05
N GLU A 470 5.14 21.99 12.99
CA GLU A 470 3.72 21.63 12.91
C GLU A 470 3.49 20.11 12.94
N ARG A 471 4.39 19.32 12.35
CA ARG A 471 4.28 17.85 12.33
C ARG A 471 4.63 17.24 13.69
N VAL A 472 5.64 17.79 14.36
CA VAL A 472 6.00 17.41 15.74
C VAL A 472 4.86 17.75 16.71
N GLU A 473 4.26 18.92 16.58
CA GLU A 473 3.14 19.34 17.43
C GLU A 473 1.87 18.55 17.16
N LEU A 474 1.60 18.21 15.89
CA LEU A 474 0.54 17.26 15.52
C LEU A 474 0.72 15.91 16.22
N ARG A 475 1.94 15.33 16.18
CA ARG A 475 2.25 14.05 16.83
C ARG A 475 2.00 14.11 18.34
N LYS A 476 2.40 15.21 19.00
CA LYS A 476 2.13 15.45 20.43
C LYS A 476 0.65 15.58 20.73
N ARG A 477 -0.08 16.40 19.96
CA ARG A 477 -1.51 16.66 20.15
C ARG A 477 -2.37 15.40 20.01
N LEU A 478 -2.02 14.52 19.07
CA LEU A 478 -2.71 13.25 18.87
C LEU A 478 -2.28 12.16 19.85
N ASN A 479 -1.32 12.43 20.74
CA ASN A 479 -0.74 11.48 21.68
C ASN A 479 -0.30 10.17 21.00
N CYS A 480 0.40 10.32 19.86
CA CYS A 480 0.81 9.17 19.07
C CYS A 480 1.88 8.35 19.79
N LYS A 481 1.88 7.05 19.54
CA LYS A 481 2.81 6.08 20.11
C LYS A 481 4.23 6.26 19.55
N SER A 482 5.21 5.58 20.15
CA SER A 482 6.61 5.60 19.69
C SER A 482 6.81 4.72 18.45
N PHE A 483 7.89 4.94 17.72
CA PHE A 483 8.29 4.08 16.63
C PHE A 483 8.67 2.69 17.11
N LYS A 484 9.24 2.58 18.32
CA LYS A 484 9.43 1.30 18.99
C LYS A 484 8.11 0.53 19.13
N TRP A 485 7.03 1.19 19.56
CA TRP A 485 5.73 0.54 19.63
C TRP A 485 5.26 0.06 18.25
N PHE A 486 5.50 0.85 17.19
CA PHE A 486 5.18 0.44 15.82
C PHE A 486 5.94 -0.83 15.42
N LEU A 487 7.25 -0.89 15.66
CA LEU A 487 8.05 -2.10 15.40
C LEU A 487 7.54 -3.27 16.23
N ASP A 488 7.32 -3.11 17.54
CA ASP A 488 6.93 -4.20 18.42
C ASP A 488 5.50 -4.74 18.16
N ASN A 489 4.57 -3.91 17.65
CA ASN A 489 3.13 -4.24 17.58
C ASN A 489 2.56 -4.30 16.17
N VAL A 490 3.17 -3.60 15.20
CA VAL A 490 2.69 -3.53 13.82
C VAL A 490 3.64 -4.26 12.88
N TYR A 491 4.95 -4.17 13.10
CA TYR A 491 5.94 -4.81 12.23
C TYR A 491 7.05 -5.58 13.00
N PRO A 492 6.69 -6.55 13.86
CA PRO A 492 7.64 -7.22 14.77
C PRO A 492 8.69 -8.07 14.07
N GLU A 493 8.43 -8.52 12.85
CA GLU A 493 9.38 -9.26 12.02
C GLU A 493 10.41 -8.38 11.30
N LYS A 494 10.30 -7.04 11.40
CA LYS A 494 11.28 -6.13 10.84
C LYS A 494 12.62 -6.33 11.55
N PHE A 495 13.61 -6.86 10.84
CA PHE A 495 14.96 -7.00 11.37
C PHE A 495 15.60 -5.63 11.65
N ILE A 496 16.14 -5.48 12.86
CA ILE A 496 16.86 -4.28 13.33
C ILE A 496 18.35 -4.64 13.39
N PRO A 497 19.22 -4.04 12.54
CA PRO A 497 20.61 -4.47 12.40
C PRO A 497 21.47 -4.39 13.65
N ASP A 498 21.15 -3.48 14.58
CA ASP A 498 21.96 -3.17 15.77
C ASP A 498 21.29 -3.54 17.09
N GLU A 499 20.16 -4.26 17.07
CA GLU A 499 19.42 -4.68 18.27
C GLU A 499 19.14 -6.19 18.23
N ASN A 500 19.24 -6.87 19.38
CA ASN A 500 19.03 -8.33 19.50
C ASN A 500 19.88 -9.14 18.50
N VAL A 501 21.17 -8.82 18.44
CA VAL A 501 22.18 -9.47 17.59
C VAL A 501 23.43 -9.78 18.43
N HIS A 502 24.24 -10.75 18.04
CA HIS A 502 25.50 -11.03 18.72
C HIS A 502 26.57 -9.96 18.44
N ALA A 503 26.59 -9.47 17.19
CA ALA A 503 27.53 -8.46 16.73
C ALA A 503 26.98 -7.76 15.48
N TRP A 504 27.43 -6.54 15.20
CA TRP A 504 27.03 -5.79 14.01
C TRP A 504 28.09 -4.76 13.59
N GLY A 505 27.87 -4.15 12.42
CA GLY A 505 28.74 -3.14 11.82
C GLY A 505 29.66 -3.73 10.77
N MET A 506 30.85 -3.15 10.61
CA MET A 506 31.84 -3.68 9.66
C MET A 506 32.37 -5.05 10.08
N VAL A 507 32.46 -5.98 9.12
CA VAL A 507 33.15 -7.27 9.29
C VAL A 507 34.53 -7.20 8.66
N ARG A 508 35.53 -6.92 9.47
CA ARG A 508 36.90 -6.61 9.04
C ARG A 508 37.82 -7.82 9.17
N ASN A 509 38.64 -8.08 8.16
CA ASN A 509 39.86 -8.88 8.27
C ASN A 509 41.00 -7.98 8.76
N PRO A 510 41.44 -8.08 10.04
CA PRO A 510 42.43 -7.16 10.60
C PRO A 510 43.78 -7.16 9.85
N PRO A 511 44.34 -8.32 9.43
CA PRO A 511 45.64 -8.37 8.75
C PRO A 511 45.71 -7.61 7.43
N SER A 512 44.63 -7.57 6.64
CA SER A 512 44.61 -6.84 5.37
C SER A 512 43.84 -5.53 5.40
N ASN A 513 43.14 -5.21 6.50
CA ASN A 513 42.21 -4.08 6.60
C ASN A 513 41.16 -4.04 5.46
N LEU A 514 40.67 -5.22 5.06
CA LEU A 514 39.57 -5.37 4.11
C LEU A 514 38.31 -5.79 4.87
N CYS A 515 37.16 -5.30 4.43
CA CYS A 515 35.86 -5.54 5.03
C CYS A 515 34.98 -6.32 4.05
N LEU A 516 34.04 -7.12 4.56
CA LEU A 516 32.95 -7.64 3.74
C LEU A 516 32.19 -6.46 3.13
N ASP A 517 31.87 -6.57 1.84
CA ASP A 517 31.19 -5.50 1.09
C ASP A 517 30.33 -6.09 -0.03
N THR A 518 29.19 -5.45 -0.32
CA THR A 518 28.29 -5.88 -1.41
C THR A 518 28.77 -5.49 -2.81
N LEU A 519 29.87 -4.74 -2.93
CA LEU A 519 30.44 -4.18 -4.15
C LEU A 519 29.41 -3.39 -4.96
N GLN A 520 28.53 -2.66 -4.26
CA GLN A 520 27.43 -1.87 -4.83
C GLN A 520 26.41 -2.71 -5.63
N LYS A 521 26.40 -4.03 -5.44
CA LYS A 521 25.39 -4.90 -6.06
C LYS A 521 24.04 -4.75 -5.35
N ASP A 522 22.97 -4.89 -6.12
CA ASP A 522 21.60 -4.78 -5.63
C ASP A 522 21.21 -6.05 -4.83
N GLU A 523 20.90 -5.85 -3.54
CA GLU A 523 20.46 -6.87 -2.58
C GLU A 523 19.18 -7.61 -3.01
N LYS A 524 18.45 -7.10 -4.00
CA LYS A 524 17.31 -7.81 -4.61
C LYS A 524 17.74 -8.99 -5.48
N THR A 525 19.02 -9.07 -5.84
CA THR A 525 19.58 -10.15 -6.65
C THR A 525 20.49 -11.03 -5.83
N VAL A 526 20.61 -12.30 -6.22
CA VAL A 526 21.60 -13.21 -5.62
C VAL A 526 22.97 -12.89 -6.22
N PHE A 527 23.97 -12.66 -5.37
CA PHE A 527 25.33 -12.40 -5.81
C PHE A 527 26.39 -12.91 -4.84
N ASP A 528 27.57 -13.23 -5.37
CA ASP A 528 28.75 -13.56 -4.56
C ASP A 528 29.24 -12.33 -3.77
N MET A 529 29.41 -12.51 -2.46
CA MET A 529 29.93 -11.51 -1.54
C MET A 529 31.36 -11.11 -1.88
N GLY A 530 31.63 -9.83 -1.71
CA GLY A 530 32.93 -9.22 -1.98
C GLY A 530 33.68 -8.82 -0.71
N ILE A 531 34.91 -8.37 -0.95
CA ILE A 531 35.71 -7.63 0.03
C ILE A 531 36.14 -6.29 -0.54
N TYR A 532 36.08 -5.24 0.27
CA TYR A 532 36.54 -3.91 -0.11
C TYR A 532 37.36 -3.26 1.01
N SER A 533 38.10 -2.20 0.69
CA SER A 533 38.83 -1.40 1.68
C SER A 533 37.87 -0.79 2.69
N CYS A 534 38.03 -1.15 3.97
CA CYS A 534 37.15 -0.70 5.04
C CYS A 534 36.97 0.83 5.04
N GLN A 535 35.71 1.26 4.96
CA GLN A 535 35.32 2.68 4.82
C GLN A 535 34.99 3.33 6.18
N ASN A 536 35.27 2.65 7.31
CA ASN A 536 35.08 3.15 8.67
C ASN A 536 33.69 3.74 8.92
N GLY A 537 32.67 2.98 8.51
CA GLY A 537 31.27 3.36 8.61
C GLY A 537 30.82 4.36 7.54
N ALA A 538 31.66 4.84 6.62
CA ALA A 538 31.21 5.76 5.57
C ALA A 538 30.29 5.11 4.52
N SER A 539 30.13 3.78 4.56
CA SER A 539 29.34 3.03 3.59
C SER A 539 28.42 2.04 4.28
N ALA A 540 27.15 2.07 3.88
CA ALA A 540 26.19 1.08 4.33
C ALA A 540 26.45 -0.31 3.76
N ASN A 541 27.17 -0.41 2.63
CA ASN A 541 27.46 -1.68 1.96
C ASN A 541 28.35 -2.62 2.78
N GLU A 542 29.06 -2.07 3.76
CA GLU A 542 29.95 -2.80 4.67
C GLU A 542 29.27 -3.19 5.99
N VAL A 543 27.99 -2.85 6.18
CA VAL A 543 27.27 -3.08 7.44
C VAL A 543 26.54 -4.43 7.42
N PHE A 544 26.96 -5.32 8.31
CA PHE A 544 26.38 -6.65 8.51
C PHE A 544 26.04 -6.87 9.98
N SER A 545 25.18 -7.85 10.24
CA SER A 545 24.77 -8.27 11.57
C SER A 545 24.94 -9.78 11.68
N LEU A 546 25.44 -10.25 12.83
CA LEU A 546 25.35 -11.63 13.24
C LEU A 546 24.13 -11.78 14.15
N SER A 547 23.04 -12.30 13.59
CA SER A 547 21.76 -12.42 14.31
C SER A 547 21.81 -13.47 15.43
N ILE A 548 20.87 -13.40 16.37
CA ILE A 548 20.67 -14.39 17.43
C ILE A 548 20.32 -15.79 16.92
N ASN A 549 19.87 -15.88 15.67
CA ASN A 549 19.58 -17.13 15.02
C ASN A 549 20.83 -17.69 14.31
N ASP A 550 22.03 -17.23 14.68
CA ASP A 550 23.30 -17.57 14.06
C ASP A 550 23.32 -17.25 12.56
N GLU A 551 22.80 -16.10 12.11
CA GLU A 551 22.85 -15.74 10.67
C GLU A 551 23.74 -14.53 10.45
N LEU A 552 24.77 -14.68 9.61
CA LEU A 552 25.54 -13.55 9.11
C LEU A 552 24.78 -12.92 7.96
N ARG A 553 24.14 -11.78 8.23
CA ARG A 553 23.10 -11.23 7.36
C ARG A 553 23.15 -9.71 7.28
N ARG A 554 22.47 -9.21 6.25
CA ARG A 554 21.93 -7.85 6.21
C ARG A 554 20.46 -7.92 6.58
N GLU A 555 19.66 -6.98 6.08
CA GLU A 555 18.25 -6.90 6.47
C GLU A 555 17.47 -8.18 6.14
N GLU A 556 17.45 -8.60 4.87
CA GLU A 556 16.72 -9.80 4.42
C GLU A 556 17.59 -10.84 3.73
N ALA A 557 18.85 -10.51 3.50
CA ALA A 557 19.77 -11.34 2.78
C ALA A 557 20.84 -11.90 3.73
N CYS A 558 21.05 -13.21 3.67
CA CYS A 558 21.94 -13.98 4.51
C CYS A 558 23.07 -14.55 3.66
N LEU A 559 24.27 -14.63 4.24
CA LEU A 559 25.37 -15.34 3.61
C LEU A 559 25.09 -16.84 3.66
N THR A 560 25.36 -17.54 2.56
CA THR A 560 25.14 -18.99 2.47
C THR A 560 26.43 -19.75 2.21
N VAL A 561 26.62 -20.84 2.94
CA VAL A 561 27.71 -21.80 2.72
C VAL A 561 27.30 -22.78 1.62
N VAL A 562 28.08 -22.82 0.53
CA VAL A 562 27.83 -23.74 -0.58
C VAL A 562 28.66 -25.01 -0.42
N SER A 563 29.98 -24.89 -0.44
CA SER A 563 30.94 -26.00 -0.38
C SER A 563 32.33 -25.52 0.02
N GLU A 564 33.24 -26.44 0.33
CA GLU A 564 34.66 -26.13 0.50
C GLU A 564 35.23 -25.55 -0.82
N GLY A 565 35.94 -24.43 -0.71
CA GLY A 565 36.49 -23.67 -1.84
C GLY A 565 35.47 -22.84 -2.61
N GLY A 566 34.17 -22.96 -2.30
CA GLY A 566 33.09 -22.20 -2.92
C GLY A 566 33.08 -20.74 -2.50
N ARG A 567 32.55 -19.88 -3.39
CA ARG A 567 32.22 -18.48 -3.04
C ARG A 567 31.00 -18.44 -2.14
N VAL A 568 30.90 -17.37 -1.35
CA VAL A 568 29.78 -17.17 -0.42
C VAL A 568 28.75 -16.24 -1.06
N PRO A 569 27.62 -16.75 -1.57
CA PRO A 569 26.54 -15.90 -2.05
C PRO A 569 25.79 -15.22 -0.90
N LEU A 570 25.25 -14.04 -1.20
CA LEU A 570 24.24 -13.35 -0.43
C LEU A 570 22.87 -13.61 -1.09
N GLU A 571 21.95 -14.23 -0.37
CA GLU A 571 20.61 -14.59 -0.86
C GLU A 571 19.57 -14.46 0.24
N SER A 572 18.28 -14.60 -0.07
CA SER A 572 17.21 -14.47 0.92
C SER A 572 17.42 -15.36 2.14
N CYS A 573 17.21 -14.81 3.32
CA CYS A 573 17.27 -15.57 4.57
C CYS A 573 16.13 -16.60 4.64
N THR A 574 16.50 -17.88 4.73
CA THR A 574 15.58 -19.03 4.81
C THR A 574 15.59 -19.72 6.18
N GLY A 575 16.59 -19.41 7.01
CA GLY A 575 16.83 -20.13 8.26
C GLY A 575 17.44 -21.53 8.08
N ALA A 576 17.83 -21.89 6.85
CA ALA A 576 18.44 -23.17 6.55
C ALA A 576 19.77 -23.37 7.28
N ALA A 577 20.14 -24.63 7.52
CA ALA A 577 21.39 -24.98 8.21
C ALA A 577 22.63 -24.41 7.53
N ASN A 578 22.60 -24.26 6.20
CA ASN A 578 23.69 -23.69 5.42
C ASN A 578 23.78 -22.16 5.44
N GLN A 579 22.87 -21.49 6.13
CA GLN A 579 22.93 -20.06 6.44
C GLN A 579 23.29 -19.79 7.90
N LYS A 580 23.72 -20.83 8.64
CA LYS A 580 24.13 -20.72 10.04
C LYS A 580 25.62 -20.45 10.16
N TRP A 581 25.96 -19.37 10.85
CA TRP A 581 27.29 -18.82 11.06
C TRP A 581 27.53 -18.55 12.53
N LYS A 582 28.74 -18.84 13.02
CA LYS A 582 29.18 -18.56 14.38
C LYS A 582 30.47 -17.78 14.38
N HIS A 583 30.64 -16.89 15.35
CA HIS A 583 31.87 -16.14 15.53
C HIS A 583 32.49 -16.47 16.89
N ASP A 584 33.70 -17.05 16.86
CA ASP A 584 34.58 -17.16 18.02
C ASP A 584 35.40 -15.86 18.19
N LYS A 585 35.02 -15.01 19.16
CA LYS A 585 35.66 -13.70 19.41
C LYS A 585 37.13 -13.81 19.81
N ASP A 586 37.55 -14.91 20.44
CA ASP A 586 38.92 -15.08 20.91
C ASP A 586 39.83 -15.53 19.78
N LYS A 587 39.33 -16.44 18.93
CA LYS A 587 40.08 -16.93 17.76
C LYS A 587 39.97 -16.01 16.55
N LEU A 588 39.02 -15.06 16.56
CA LEU A 588 38.65 -14.20 15.45
C LEU A 588 38.17 -15.00 14.23
N ILE A 589 37.50 -16.13 14.44
CA ILE A 589 37.11 -17.01 13.33
C ILE A 589 35.59 -16.98 13.18
N ILE A 590 35.13 -16.82 11.94
CA ILE A 590 33.73 -17.01 11.54
C ILE A 590 33.60 -18.39 10.88
N THR A 591 32.80 -19.27 11.48
CA THR A 591 32.53 -20.61 10.95
C THR A 591 31.12 -20.69 10.40
N GLY A 592 30.94 -21.40 9.28
CA GLY A 592 29.66 -21.72 8.68
C GLY A 592 29.53 -23.21 8.44
N THR A 593 28.31 -23.71 8.31
CA THR A 593 28.03 -25.15 8.10
C THR A 593 27.48 -25.38 6.70
N THR A 594 27.91 -26.42 5.98
CA THR A 594 27.30 -26.80 4.68
C THR A 594 25.97 -27.53 4.90
N SER A 595 25.17 -27.71 3.85
CA SER A 595 23.95 -28.56 3.93
C SER A 595 24.25 -30.01 4.33
N GLY A 596 25.48 -30.49 4.11
CA GLY A 596 25.95 -31.81 4.52
C GLY A 596 26.55 -31.87 5.93
N GLY A 597 26.50 -30.78 6.71
CA GLY A 597 27.00 -30.72 8.09
C GLY A 597 28.51 -30.47 8.22
N GLN A 598 29.22 -30.17 7.13
CA GLN A 598 30.65 -29.84 7.19
C GLN A 598 30.84 -28.41 7.71
N VAL A 599 31.66 -28.24 8.73
CA VAL A 599 32.04 -26.91 9.24
C VAL A 599 33.22 -26.35 8.46
N LEU A 600 33.05 -25.13 7.95
CA LEU A 600 34.04 -24.39 7.17
C LEU A 600 34.25 -23.00 7.79
N CYS A 601 35.37 -22.36 7.46
CA CYS A 601 35.72 -21.02 7.90
C CYS A 601 35.57 -20.02 6.76
N LEU A 602 35.06 -18.82 7.05
CA LEU A 602 35.06 -17.70 6.12
C LEU A 602 36.51 -17.28 5.84
N ASP A 603 36.90 -17.25 4.57
CA ASP A 603 38.28 -17.04 4.16
C ASP A 603 38.34 -16.09 2.96
N LYS A 604 39.14 -15.02 3.08
CA LYS A 604 39.42 -14.13 1.94
C LYS A 604 40.50 -14.67 1.01
N LYS A 605 41.10 -15.81 1.32
CA LYS A 605 42.26 -16.38 0.62
C LYS A 605 43.35 -15.31 0.40
N ASN A 606 43.93 -15.29 -0.79
CA ASN A 606 44.89 -14.29 -1.24
C ASN A 606 44.22 -13.14 -2.03
N GLU A 607 42.89 -12.99 -1.92
CA GLU A 607 42.16 -11.94 -2.61
C GLU A 607 42.59 -10.56 -2.10
N LYS A 608 42.58 -9.61 -3.03
CA LYS A 608 42.87 -8.20 -2.80
C LYS A 608 41.57 -7.40 -2.74
N ASN A 609 41.69 -6.08 -2.62
CA ASN A 609 40.56 -5.17 -2.72
C ASN A 609 39.70 -5.47 -3.96
N ASN A 610 38.37 -5.43 -3.82
CA ASN A 610 37.39 -5.76 -4.86
C ASN A 610 37.38 -7.26 -5.26
N GLY A 611 37.91 -8.14 -4.42
CA GLY A 611 37.85 -9.60 -4.56
C GLY A 611 36.60 -10.21 -3.91
N HIS A 612 36.57 -11.54 -3.79
CA HIS A 612 35.46 -12.30 -3.18
C HIS A 612 35.85 -12.99 -1.88
N VAL A 613 34.85 -13.41 -1.11
CA VAL A 613 35.05 -14.32 0.04
C VAL A 613 34.64 -15.75 -0.29
N TYR A 614 35.29 -16.69 0.39
CA TYR A 614 35.11 -18.13 0.20
C TYR A 614 34.92 -18.84 1.53
N THR A 615 34.51 -20.10 1.49
CA THR A 615 34.50 -21.00 2.63
C THR A 615 35.58 -22.07 2.47
N GLU A 616 36.51 -22.17 3.43
CA GLU A 616 37.65 -23.08 3.39
C GLU A 616 37.74 -23.93 4.67
N LYS A 617 38.54 -25.00 4.66
CA LYS A 617 38.87 -25.71 5.89
C LYS A 617 39.53 -24.77 6.88
N CYS A 618 39.05 -24.81 8.12
CA CYS A 618 39.57 -24.00 9.21
C CYS A 618 41.03 -24.35 9.49
N ASN A 619 41.92 -23.37 9.33
CA ASN A 619 43.37 -23.55 9.44
C ASN A 619 44.05 -22.44 10.26
N GLY A 620 43.29 -21.45 10.75
CA GLY A 620 43.78 -20.39 11.64
C GLY A 620 44.69 -19.36 10.96
N LYS A 621 44.77 -19.34 9.62
CA LYS A 621 45.54 -18.34 8.88
C LYS A 621 44.96 -16.94 9.06
N GLU A 622 45.81 -15.94 8.85
CA GLU A 622 45.44 -14.51 8.86
C GLU A 622 44.27 -14.18 7.91
N SER A 623 44.12 -14.93 6.80
CA SER A 623 42.99 -14.74 5.86
C SER A 623 41.64 -15.22 6.39
N GLN A 624 41.62 -15.97 7.50
CA GLN A 624 40.41 -16.47 8.17
C GLN A 624 40.07 -15.67 9.43
N LYS A 625 40.85 -14.63 9.75
CA LYS A 625 40.59 -13.78 10.92
C LYS A 625 39.59 -12.67 10.58
N TRP A 626 38.53 -12.54 11.37
CA TRP A 626 37.48 -11.56 11.19
C TRP A 626 37.08 -10.95 12.53
N THR A 627 36.75 -9.66 12.51
CA THR A 627 36.29 -8.88 13.66
C THR A 627 35.03 -8.12 13.27
N PHE A 628 34.12 -7.94 14.22
CA PHE A 628 33.01 -7.01 14.06
C PHE A 628 33.36 -5.68 14.71
N GLU A 629 32.79 -4.60 14.19
CA GLU A 629 32.93 -3.26 14.75
C GLU A 629 32.28 -3.15 16.14
N HIS A 630 31.11 -3.76 16.31
CA HIS A 630 30.35 -3.74 17.57
C HIS A 630 29.97 -5.15 18.00
N TYR A 631 30.16 -5.45 19.28
CA TYR A 631 29.72 -6.68 19.92
C TYR A 631 28.71 -6.33 21.01
N LEU A 632 27.63 -7.12 21.10
CA LEU A 632 26.65 -6.98 22.18
C LEU A 632 26.85 -8.14 23.16
N ASP A 633 26.99 -7.82 24.45
CA ASP A 633 27.34 -8.79 25.48
C ASP A 633 26.11 -9.47 26.13
N ASN A 634 24.89 -9.10 25.74
CA ASN A 634 23.64 -9.47 26.42
C ASN A 634 22.57 -10.02 25.48
N VAL A 635 22.88 -11.04 24.68
CA VAL A 635 21.84 -11.79 23.95
C VAL A 635 22.03 -13.29 24.02
#